data_AF-A0A519GVB9-F1
#
_entry.id   AF-A0A519GVB9-F1
#
_cell.length_a   1.000
_cell.length_b   1.000
_cell.length_c   1.000
_cell.angle_alpha   90.00
_cell.angle_beta   90.00
_cell.angle_gamma   90.00
#
_symmetry.space_group_name_H-M   'P 1'
#
loop_
_entity.id
_entity.type
_entity.pdbx_description
1 polymer ?
#
loop_
_entity_poly.entity_id
_entity_poly.type
_entity_poly.pdbx_seq_one_letter_code
_entity_poly.pdbx_strand_id
1 'polypeptide(L)'
;VADTLVAAYPNAGLPNEMGQYDEQPHETAHAVEQWAKEGLVNILGGCCGTTPDHIKHVADSVKGITPRRPPERQKALRLAGLEPFELA
;
A
#
# COMPACT_ATOMS: atom_id res chain seq x y z
N VAL A 1 14.65 -1.20 3.90
CA VAL A 1 13.44 -1.19 4.75
C VAL A 1 13.18 0.21 5.26
N ALA A 2 12.00 0.78 5.05
CA ALA A 2 11.70 2.14 5.53
C ALA A 2 11.67 2.19 7.08
N ASP A 3 12.31 3.18 7.69
CA ASP A 3 12.25 3.51 9.13
C ASP A 3 11.14 4.55 9.45
N THR A 4 10.25 4.79 8.47
CA THR A 4 9.09 5.67 8.58
C THR A 4 7.77 4.90 8.45
N LEU A 5 6.65 5.60 8.61
CA LEU A 5 5.32 5.09 8.31
C LEU A 5 5.15 4.89 6.79
N VAL A 6 4.44 3.84 6.41
CA VAL A 6 4.21 3.48 5.00
C VAL A 6 2.75 3.71 4.64
N ALA A 7 2.50 4.48 3.59
CA ALA A 7 1.18 4.65 2.99
C ALA A 7 1.14 3.95 1.62
N ALA A 8 0.07 3.22 1.35
CA ALA A 8 -0.18 2.62 0.04
C ALA A 8 -1.61 2.93 -0.42
N TYR A 9 -1.75 3.38 -1.67
CA TYR A 9 -3.02 3.72 -2.29
C TYR A 9 -2.98 3.26 -3.75
N PRO A 10 -3.21 1.96 -4.03
CA PRO A 10 -3.14 1.44 -5.38
C PRO A 10 -4.30 1.95 -6.25
N ASN A 11 -4.15 1.81 -7.56
CA ASN A 11 -5.28 1.89 -8.47
C ASN A 11 -6.23 0.70 -8.26
N ALA A 12 -7.46 0.77 -8.77
CA ALA A 12 -8.36 -0.38 -8.87
C ALA A 12 -7.90 -1.29 -10.04
N GLY A 13 -6.77 -1.97 -9.87
CA GLY A 13 -6.12 -2.77 -10.89
C GLY A 13 -5.37 -1.95 -11.95
N LEU A 14 -4.89 -2.65 -12.99
CA LEU A 14 -4.30 -2.01 -14.16
C LEU A 14 -5.40 -1.47 -15.08
N PRO A 15 -5.17 -0.33 -15.75
CA PRO A 15 -6.13 0.15 -16.74
C PRO A 15 -6.24 -0.83 -17.91
N ASN A 16 -7.46 -1.09 -18.37
CA ASN A 16 -7.70 -1.87 -19.58
C ASN A 16 -7.34 -1.05 -20.84
N GLU A 17 -7.51 -1.66 -22.03
CA GLU A 17 -7.18 -1.01 -23.32
C GLU A 17 -7.97 0.30 -23.57
N MET A 18 -9.10 0.47 -22.89
CA MET A 18 -9.94 1.66 -22.95
C MET A 18 -9.58 2.70 -21.86
N GLY A 19 -8.56 2.43 -21.05
CA GLY A 19 -8.15 3.27 -19.92
C GLY A 19 -9.07 3.20 -18.70
N GLN A 20 -9.94 2.19 -18.63
CA GLN A 20 -10.88 1.98 -17.52
C GLN A 20 -10.32 0.99 -16.50
N TYR A 21 -10.87 1.01 -15.29
CA TYR A 21 -10.45 0.16 -14.18
C TYR A 21 -11.57 -0.83 -13.87
N ASP A 22 -11.30 -2.11 -14.07
CA ASP A 22 -12.32 -3.18 -13.98
C ASP A 22 -12.28 -3.95 -12.65
N GLU A 23 -11.21 -3.77 -11.86
CA GLU A 23 -11.07 -4.42 -10.54
C GLU A 23 -12.21 -3.99 -9.62
N GLN A 24 -12.83 -4.97 -8.98
CA GLN A 24 -13.98 -4.77 -8.10
C GLN A 24 -13.53 -4.40 -6.67
N PRO A 25 -14.38 -3.72 -5.89
CA PRO A 25 -14.06 -3.31 -4.51
C PRO A 25 -13.45 -4.41 -3.61
N HIS A 26 -13.97 -5.63 -3.71
CA HIS A 26 -13.52 -6.76 -2.89
C HIS A 26 -12.16 -7.32 -3.34
N GLU A 27 -11.82 -7.20 -4.63
CA GLU A 27 -10.55 -7.66 -5.18
C GLU A 27 -9.42 -6.74 -4.70
N THR A 28 -9.58 -5.42 -4.84
CA THR A 28 -8.64 -4.43 -4.29
C THR A 28 -8.48 -4.61 -2.79
N ALA A 29 -9.59 -4.79 -2.05
CA ALA A 29 -9.55 -4.98 -0.60
C ALA A 29 -8.80 -6.24 -0.19
N HIS A 30 -8.97 -7.36 -0.92
CA HIS A 30 -8.26 -8.60 -0.64
C HIS A 30 -6.74 -8.45 -0.84
N ALA A 31 -6.33 -7.77 -1.91
CA ALA A 31 -4.92 -7.53 -2.19
C ALA A 31 -4.25 -6.70 -1.08
N VAL A 32 -4.87 -5.60 -0.66
CA VAL A 32 -4.28 -4.72 0.37
C VAL A 32 -4.41 -5.27 1.80
N GLU A 33 -5.39 -6.13 2.06
CA GLU A 33 -5.56 -6.80 3.35
C GLU A 33 -4.32 -7.65 3.68
N GLN A 34 -3.74 -8.34 2.68
CA GLN A 34 -2.52 -9.11 2.86
C GLN A 34 -1.36 -8.24 3.36
N TRP A 35 -1.18 -7.05 2.77
CA TRP A 35 -0.14 -6.12 3.21
C TRP A 35 -0.35 -5.62 4.64
N ALA A 36 -1.61 -5.42 5.05
CA ALA A 36 -1.93 -5.08 6.43
C ALA A 36 -1.62 -6.23 7.39
N LYS A 37 -2.02 -7.47 7.06
CA LYS A 37 -1.75 -8.68 7.86
C LYS A 37 -0.26 -8.97 8.02
N GLU A 38 0.52 -8.72 6.97
CA GLU A 38 1.97 -8.86 6.97
C GLU A 38 2.69 -7.69 7.68
N GLY A 39 1.96 -6.68 8.15
CA GLY A 39 2.52 -5.53 8.86
C GLY A 39 3.41 -4.67 7.97
N LEU A 40 3.05 -4.51 6.68
CA LEU A 40 3.81 -3.73 5.71
C LEU A 40 3.40 -2.25 5.62
N VAL A 41 2.18 -1.93 6.06
CA VAL A 41 1.55 -0.61 5.85
C VAL A 41 1.00 -0.01 7.14
N ASN A 42 0.87 1.32 7.13
CA ASN A 42 0.27 2.13 8.18
C ASN A 42 -1.01 2.82 7.74
N ILE A 43 -1.08 3.20 6.46
CA ILE A 43 -2.22 3.88 5.85
C ILE A 43 -2.53 3.17 4.54
N LEU A 44 -3.81 2.85 4.34
CA LEU A 44 -4.35 2.31 3.10
C LEU A 44 -5.37 3.28 2.51
N GLY A 45 -5.33 3.44 1.20
CA GLY A 45 -6.28 4.25 0.45
C GLY A 45 -6.46 3.73 -0.97
N GLY A 46 -6.84 4.61 -1.89
CA GLY A 46 -7.04 4.30 -3.30
C GLY A 46 -6.60 5.44 -4.20
N CYS A 47 -6.19 5.10 -5.42
CA CYS A 47 -5.80 6.03 -6.48
C CYS A 47 -6.82 5.95 -7.64
N CYS A 48 -6.36 5.87 -8.88
CA CYS A 48 -7.21 5.85 -10.06
C CYS A 48 -8.13 4.62 -10.08
N GLY A 49 -9.38 4.81 -10.51
CA GLY A 49 -10.39 3.74 -10.57
C GLY A 49 -11.06 3.40 -9.23
N THR A 50 -10.44 3.75 -8.09
CA THR A 50 -11.04 3.48 -6.79
C THR A 50 -12.25 4.37 -6.54
N THR A 51 -13.27 3.80 -5.89
CA THR A 51 -14.53 4.47 -5.55
C THR A 51 -14.78 4.43 -4.04
N PRO A 52 -15.78 5.16 -3.51
CA PRO A 52 -16.17 5.02 -2.10
C PRO A 52 -16.44 3.57 -1.68
N ASP A 53 -16.97 2.73 -2.57
CA ASP A 53 -17.20 1.30 -2.29
C ASP A 53 -15.89 0.53 -2.13
N HIS A 54 -14.84 0.85 -2.90
CA HIS A 54 -13.51 0.29 -2.72
C HIS A 54 -12.96 0.65 -1.35
N ILE A 55 -13.00 1.93 -0.99
CA ILE A 55 -12.51 2.42 0.30
C ILE A 55 -13.27 1.77 1.46
N LYS A 56 -14.58 1.57 1.32
CA LYS A 56 -15.39 0.85 2.30
C LYS A 56 -14.90 -0.60 2.49
N HIS A 57 -14.70 -1.34 1.40
CA HIS A 57 -14.24 -2.73 1.48
C HIS A 57 -12.84 -2.83 2.06
N VAL A 58 -11.92 -1.92 1.70
CA VAL A 58 -10.58 -1.84 2.30
C VAL A 58 -10.69 -1.59 3.81
N ALA A 59 -11.48 -0.59 4.23
CA ALA A 59 -11.62 -0.25 5.65
C ALA A 59 -12.24 -1.40 6.46
N ASP A 60 -13.23 -2.09 5.89
CA ASP A 60 -13.87 -3.25 6.52
C ASP A 60 -12.90 -4.45 6.60
N SER A 61 -12.09 -4.72 5.57
CA SER A 61 -11.16 -5.87 5.53
C SER A 61 -9.98 -5.74 6.49
N VAL A 62 -9.49 -4.52 6.73
CA VAL A 62 -8.36 -4.28 7.64
C VAL A 62 -8.76 -3.88 9.05
N LYS A 63 -10.06 -3.90 9.36
CA LYS A 63 -10.58 -3.50 10.67
C LYS A 63 -10.00 -4.39 11.78
N GLY A 64 -9.37 -3.75 12.76
CA GLY A 64 -8.79 -4.43 13.92
C GLY A 64 -7.38 -5.00 13.69
N ILE A 65 -6.81 -4.84 12.49
CA ILE A 65 -5.41 -5.18 12.24
C ILE A 65 -4.51 -4.09 12.82
N THR A 66 -3.50 -4.49 13.58
CA THR A 66 -2.50 -3.56 14.12
C THR A 66 -1.62 -3.03 12.99
N PRO A 67 -1.52 -1.69 12.80
CA PRO A 67 -0.64 -1.12 11.78
C PRO A 67 0.84 -1.47 12.00
N ARG A 68 1.62 -1.42 10.92
CA ARG A 68 3.07 -1.64 10.94
C ARG A 68 3.78 -0.82 12.01
N ARG A 69 4.70 -1.42 12.77
CA ARG A 69 5.66 -0.67 13.59
C ARG A 69 6.93 -0.38 12.78
N PRO A 70 7.29 0.89 12.53
CA PRO A 70 8.55 1.20 11.85
C PRO A 70 9.75 0.65 12.65
N PRO A 71 10.69 -0.04 11.99
CA PRO A 71 11.89 -0.52 12.63
C PRO A 71 12.85 0.64 12.89
N GLU A 72 13.62 0.54 13.96
CA GLU A 72 14.77 1.42 14.16
C GLU A 72 15.89 1.03 13.18
N ARG A 73 16.52 2.02 12.56
CA ARG A 73 17.68 1.83 11.68
C ARG A 73 18.74 2.87 12.00
N GLN A 74 20.01 2.50 11.82
CA GLN A 74 21.10 3.46 11.95
C GLN A 74 20.98 4.56 10.89
N LYS A 75 21.25 5.80 11.29
CA LYS A 75 21.27 6.94 10.37
C LYS A 75 22.44 6.75 9.39
N ALA A 76 22.12 6.72 8.11
CA ALA A 76 23.09 6.69 7.01
C ALA A 76 22.49 7.41 5.80
N LEU A 77 23.35 7.93 4.92
CA LEU A 77 22.89 8.46 3.63
C LEU A 77 22.46 7.27 2.75
N ARG A 78 21.17 7.24 2.43
CA ARG A 78 20.56 6.21 1.57
C ARG A 78 19.94 6.87 0.37
N LEU A 79 20.35 6.46 -0.82
CA LEU A 79 19.86 6.97 -2.08
C LEU A 79 19.22 5.84 -2.88
N ALA A 80 18.18 6.19 -3.63
CA ALA A 80 17.54 5.29 -4.58
C ALA A 80 17.81 5.78 -6.01
N GLY A 81 17.88 4.83 -6.94
CA GLY A 81 18.13 5.03 -8.37
C GLY A 81 17.83 3.74 -9.12
N LEU A 82 18.72 3.31 -10.02
CA LEU A 82 18.64 1.96 -10.60
C LEU A 82 18.91 0.86 -9.56
N GLU A 83 19.79 1.15 -8.60
CA GLU A 83 20.15 0.25 -7.51
C GLU A 83 20.19 1.01 -6.17
N PRO A 84 19.95 0.35 -5.03
CA PRO A 84 20.07 0.98 -3.72
C PRO A 84 21.53 1.31 -3.41
N PHE A 85 21.79 2.52 -2.91
CA PHE A 85 23.11 2.94 -2.42
C PHE A 85 23.03 3.35 -0.94
N GLU A 86 23.94 2.85 -0.13
CA GLU A 86 24.08 3.18 1.29
C GLU A 86 25.54 3.55 1.58
N LEU A 87 25.76 4.77 2.08
CA LEU A 87 27.08 5.21 2.52
C LEU A 87 27.34 4.67 3.94
N ALA A 88 28.33 3.78 4.06
CA ALA A 88 28.75 3.16 5.30
C ALA A 88 29.42 4.14 6.27
#